data_AF-F0GCB3-F1
#
_entry.id   AF-F0GCB3-F1
#
_cell.length_a   1.000
_cell.length_b   1.000
_cell.length_c   1.000
_cell.angle_alpha   90.00
_cell.angle_beta   90.00
_cell.angle_gamma   90.00
#
_symmetry.space_group_name_H-M   'P 1'
#
loop_
_entity.id
_entity.type
_entity.pdbx_description
1 polymer ?
#
loop_
_entity_poly.entity_id
_entity_poly.type
_entity_poly.pdbx_seq_one_letter_code
_entity_poly.pdbx_strand_id
1 'polypeptide(L)'
;MKILIARMNHETNTFSPVPTPLSAFGRNGPDWGDDADRANRGMRTAMAAFLDAAAREGAEVVTPVSAAANPSGPVAADAYAAICDAI
;
A
#
# COMPACT_ATOMS: atom_id res chain seq x y z
N MET A 1 0.22 -22.84 1.94
CA MET A 1 1.11 -21.78 2.46
C MET A 1 0.28 -20.53 2.64
N LYS A 2 0.54 -19.72 3.67
CA LYS A 2 -0.16 -18.45 3.90
C LYS A 2 0.83 -17.30 3.82
N ILE A 3 0.54 -16.29 3.01
CA ILE A 3 1.45 -15.18 2.70
C ILE A 3 0.73 -13.86 2.98
N LEU A 4 1.38 -12.95 3.72
CA LEU A 4 0.93 -11.58 3.87
C LEU A 4 1.58 -10.73 2.77
N ILE A 5 0.77 -9.98 2.02
CA ILE A 5 1.23 -9.05 1.00
C ILE A 5 0.63 -7.68 1.33
N ALA A 6 1.47 -6.75 1.74
CA ALA A 6 1.09 -5.37 2.03
C ALA A 6 1.96 -4.39 1.25
N ARG A 7 1.46 -3.18 1.00
CA ARG A 7 2.20 -2.14 0.28
C ARG A 7 2.13 -0.81 1.03
N MET A 8 3.31 -0.22 1.23
CA MET A 8 3.51 1.21 1.44
C MET A 8 4.48 1.70 0.36
N ASN A 9 4.03 2.60 -0.51
CA ASN A 9 4.82 3.13 -1.61
C ASN A 9 4.76 4.66 -1.61
N HIS A 10 5.87 5.30 -1.28
CA HIS A 10 6.05 6.74 -1.28
C HIS A 10 7.54 7.06 -1.42
N GLU A 11 7.88 8.07 -2.21
CA GLU A 11 9.25 8.57 -2.32
C GLU A 11 9.34 9.96 -1.69
N THR A 12 10.18 10.09 -0.66
CA THR A 12 10.27 11.31 0.14
C THR A 12 11.22 12.32 -0.48
N ASN A 13 10.77 13.57 -0.54
CA ASN A 13 11.60 14.74 -0.81
C ASN A 13 11.54 15.71 0.39
N THR A 14 12.64 15.81 1.13
CA THR A 14 12.78 16.65 2.34
C THR A 14 12.45 18.13 2.11
N PHE A 15 12.63 18.64 0.89
CA PHE A 15 12.40 20.05 0.56
C PHE A 15 11.04 20.30 -0.09
N SER A 16 10.22 19.27 -0.30
CA SER A 16 8.90 19.44 -0.90
C SER A 16 7.94 20.12 0.09
N PRO A 17 7.25 21.20 -0.32
CA PRO A 17 6.23 21.84 0.51
C PRO A 17 4.89 21.07 0.50
N VAL A 18 4.75 20.04 -0.35
CA VAL A 18 3.51 19.28 -0.48
C VAL A 18 3.42 18.28 0.67
N PRO A 19 2.42 18.38 1.57
CA PRO A 19 2.29 17.48 2.70
C PRO A 19 1.86 16.08 2.25
N THR A 20 2.24 15.07 3.03
CA THR A 20 1.89 13.65 2.78
C THR A 20 1.06 13.09 3.95
N PRO A 21 -0.19 13.56 4.14
CA PRO A 21 -1.11 13.01 5.14
C PRO A 21 -1.62 11.63 4.73
N LEU A 22 -2.36 10.93 5.62
CA LEU A 22 -2.93 9.61 5.32
C LEU A 22 -3.82 9.64 4.07
N SER A 23 -4.57 10.73 3.85
CA SER A 23 -5.41 10.92 2.67
C SER A 23 -4.64 11.00 1.35
N ALA A 24 -3.32 11.20 1.36
CA ALA A 24 -2.49 11.21 0.15
C ALA A 24 -2.22 9.80 -0.42
N PHE A 25 -2.46 8.73 0.36
CA PHE A 25 -2.13 7.36 0.00
C PHE A 25 -3.23 6.64 -0.80
N GLY A 26 -3.77 7.29 -1.83
CA GLY A 26 -4.86 6.77 -2.66
C GLY A 26 -5.90 7.85 -2.93
N ARG A 27 -7.06 7.48 -3.48
CA ARG A 27 -8.11 8.46 -3.79
C ARG A 27 -8.77 9.02 -2.53
N ASN A 28 -8.93 8.20 -1.50
CA ASN A 28 -9.58 8.52 -0.24
C ASN A 28 -8.74 8.05 0.97
N GLY A 29 -7.41 8.02 0.81
CA GLY A 29 -6.50 7.27 1.69
C GLY A 29 -6.21 5.85 1.20
N PRO A 30 -5.51 5.03 2.00
CA PRO A 30 -5.16 3.65 1.65
C PRO A 30 -6.40 2.78 1.47
N ASP A 31 -6.28 1.77 0.61
CA ASP A 31 -7.23 0.66 0.59
C ASP A 31 -6.88 -0.31 1.73
N TRP A 32 -7.87 -0.69 2.53
CA TRP A 32 -7.70 -1.54 3.73
C TRP A 32 -8.37 -2.91 3.56
N GLY A 33 -7.76 -3.94 4.13
CA GLY A 33 -8.28 -5.31 4.13
C GLY A 33 -8.67 -5.78 2.72
N ASP A 34 -9.87 -6.31 2.56
CA ASP A 34 -10.36 -6.84 1.28
C ASP A 34 -10.34 -5.81 0.15
N ASP A 35 -10.41 -4.50 0.46
CA ASP A 35 -10.34 -3.44 -0.55
C ASP A 35 -8.94 -3.37 -1.15
N ALA A 36 -7.89 -3.63 -0.36
CA ALA A 36 -6.51 -3.69 -0.82
C ALA A 36 -6.31 -4.82 -1.83
N ASP A 37 -6.94 -5.98 -1.61
CA ASP A 37 -6.92 -7.09 -2.56
C ASP A 37 -7.65 -6.71 -3.87
N ARG A 38 -8.90 -6.24 -3.76
CA ARG A 38 -9.72 -5.88 -4.93
C ARG A 38 -9.08 -4.78 -5.77
N ALA A 39 -8.46 -3.79 -5.14
CA ALA A 39 -7.83 -2.67 -5.82
C ALA A 39 -6.54 -3.05 -6.57
N ASN A 40 -5.89 -4.17 -6.23
CA ASN A 40 -4.59 -4.54 -6.79
C ASN A 40 -4.64 -5.72 -7.77
N ARG A 41 -5.67 -6.59 -7.72
CA ARG A 41 -5.79 -7.69 -8.70
C ARG A 41 -5.88 -7.17 -10.13
N GLY A 42 -5.04 -7.71 -11.01
CA GLY A 42 -4.97 -7.32 -12.42
C GLY A 42 -4.31 -5.97 -12.71
N MET A 43 -3.77 -5.29 -11.69
CA MET A 43 -3.04 -4.04 -11.85
C MET A 43 -1.60 -4.28 -12.33
N ARG A 44 -0.96 -3.24 -12.87
CA ARG A 44 0.45 -3.26 -13.29
C ARG A 44 1.37 -2.68 -12.22
N THR A 45 1.32 -3.25 -11.02
CA THR A 45 2.12 -2.81 -9.87
C THR A 45 2.93 -3.97 -9.31
N ALA A 46 3.98 -3.67 -8.52
CA ALA A 46 4.76 -4.71 -7.84
C ALA A 46 3.91 -5.58 -6.91
N MET A 47 2.96 -4.95 -6.19
CA MET A 47 2.02 -5.67 -5.33
C MET A 47 1.17 -6.65 -6.12
N ALA A 48 0.61 -6.23 -7.26
CA ALA A 48 -0.15 -7.11 -8.14
C ALA A 48 0.68 -8.30 -8.65
N ALA A 49 1.95 -8.06 -9.01
CA ALA A 49 2.86 -9.13 -9.42
C ALA A 49 3.09 -10.17 -8.31
N PHE A 50 3.20 -9.74 -7.04
CA PHE A 50 3.28 -10.66 -5.92
C PHE A 50 1.98 -11.43 -5.68
N LEU A 51 0.82 -10.78 -5.85
CA LEU A 51 -0.49 -11.45 -5.78
C LEU A 51 -0.62 -12.54 -6.86
N ASP A 52 -0.21 -12.25 -8.10
CA ASP A 52 -0.24 -13.20 -9.21
C ASP A 52 0.72 -14.37 -8.97
N ALA A 53 1.91 -14.11 -8.45
CA ALA A 53 2.87 -15.14 -8.09
C ALA A 53 2.33 -16.05 -6.97
N ALA A 54 1.77 -15.48 -5.90
CA ALA A 54 1.17 -16.24 -4.81
C ALA A 54 -0.02 -17.10 -5.28
N ALA A 55 -0.85 -16.57 -6.19
CA ALA A 55 -1.95 -17.32 -6.78
C ALA A 55 -1.47 -18.52 -7.59
N ARG A 56 -0.37 -18.39 -8.36
CA ARG A 56 0.23 -19.49 -9.12
C ARG A 56 0.76 -20.62 -8.23
N GLU A 57 1.24 -20.29 -7.04
CA GLU A 57 1.70 -21.25 -6.04
C GLU A 57 0.54 -21.85 -5.21
N GLY A 58 -0.71 -21.44 -5.46
CA GLY A 58 -1.86 -21.87 -4.66
C GLY A 58 -1.80 -21.40 -3.20
N ALA A 59 -1.13 -20.28 -2.93
CA ALA A 59 -1.02 -19.72 -1.59
C ALA A 59 -2.30 -19.00 -1.17
N GLU A 60 -2.64 -19.10 0.12
CA GLU A 60 -3.62 -18.23 0.75
C GLU A 60 -2.95 -16.87 1.00
N VAL A 61 -3.57 -15.78 0.53
CA VAL A 61 -3.03 -14.43 0.68
C VAL A 61 -3.87 -13.61 1.63
N VAL A 62 -3.21 -12.85 2.51
CA VAL A 62 -3.82 -11.80 3.33
C VAL A 62 -3.23 -10.45 2.90
N THR A 63 -4.11 -9.49 2.63
CA THR A 63 -3.74 -8.17 2.09
C THR A 63 -4.28 -7.08 3.00
N PRO A 64 -3.60 -6.69 4.09
CA PRO A 64 -4.19 -5.80 5.07
C PRO A 64 -4.21 -4.32 4.64
N VAL A 65 -3.26 -3.91 3.79
CA VAL A 65 -3.17 -2.51 3.33
C VAL A 65 -2.53 -2.39 1.95
N SER A 66 -3.06 -1.47 1.14
CA SER A 66 -2.42 -0.95 -0.05
C SER A 66 -2.37 0.57 -0.01
N ALA A 67 -1.21 1.11 0.37
CA ALA A 67 -0.95 2.53 0.47
C ALA A 67 0.04 2.97 -0.61
N ALA A 68 -0.37 3.87 -1.50
CA ALA A 68 0.51 4.47 -2.50
C ALA A 68 0.25 5.97 -2.65
N ALA A 69 1.30 6.78 -2.52
CA ALA A 69 1.27 8.22 -2.67
C ALA A 69 2.27 8.68 -3.75
N ASN A 70 1.97 9.81 -4.40
CA ASN A 70 2.94 10.46 -5.28
C ASN A 70 4.12 11.01 -4.47
N PRO A 71 5.32 11.16 -5.07
CA PRO A 71 6.46 11.76 -4.38
C PRO A 71 6.17 13.17 -3.86
N SER A 72 6.45 13.41 -2.58
CA SER A 72 6.15 14.66 -1.87
C SER A 72 6.94 14.75 -0.56
N GLY A 73 6.52 15.61 0.37
CA GLY A 73 7.20 15.79 1.65
C GLY A 73 7.25 14.52 2.52
N PRO A 74 7.90 14.60 3.69
CA PRO A 74 7.90 13.51 4.67
C PRO A 74 6.48 13.03 4.98
N VAL A 75 6.31 11.72 5.14
CA VAL A 75 5.05 11.12 5.57
C VAL A 75 4.68 11.66 6.95
N ALA A 76 3.44 12.09 7.12
CA ALA A 76 2.95 12.52 8.43
C ALA A 76 3.04 11.36 9.43
N ALA A 77 3.45 11.64 10.68
CA ALA A 77 3.74 10.58 11.65
C ALA A 77 2.51 9.70 11.96
N ASP A 78 1.32 10.29 11.98
CA ASP A 78 0.04 9.59 12.15
C ASP A 78 -0.29 8.69 10.95
N ALA A 79 -0.03 9.15 9.73
CA ALA A 79 -0.19 8.37 8.52
C ALA A 79 0.78 7.18 8.47
N TYR A 80 2.04 7.41 8.84
CA TYR A 80 3.06 6.37 8.95
C TYR A 80 2.63 5.30 9.97
N ALA A 81 2.24 5.72 11.18
CA ALA A 81 1.77 4.82 12.23
C ALA A 81 0.57 3.99 11.76
N ALA A 82 -0.47 4.64 11.20
CA ALA A 82 -1.66 3.95 10.73
C ALA A 82 -1.38 2.88 9.67
N ILE A 83 -0.45 3.15 8.73
CA ILE A 83 -0.08 2.18 7.69
C ILE A 83 0.76 1.05 8.29
N CYS A 84 1.73 1.35 9.15
CA CYS A 84 2.59 0.35 9.77
C CYS A 84 1.84 -0.57 10.75
N ASP A 85 0.86 -0.06 11.49
CA ASP A 85 0.05 -0.85 12.42
C ASP A 85 -0.81 -1.91 11.71
N ALA A 86 -1.02 -1.77 10.39
CA ALA A 86 -1.75 -2.74 9.58
C ALA A 86 -0.86 -3.82 8.95
N ILE A 87 0.47 -3.71 9.02
CA ILE A 87 1.43 -4.67 8.43
C ILE A 87 1.82 -5.71 9.47
#